data_AF-R5AIP7-F1
#
_entry.id   AF-R5AIP7-F1
#
_cell.length_a   1.000
_cell.length_b   1.000
_cell.length_c   1.000
_cell.angle_alpha   90.00
_cell.angle_beta   90.00
_cell.angle_gamma   90.00
#
_symmetry.space_group_name_H-M   'P 1'
#
loop_
_entity.id
_entity.type
_entity.pdbx_description
1 polymer ?
#
loop_
_entity_poly.entity_id
_entity_poly.type
_entity_poly.pdbx_seq_one_letter_code
_entity_poly.pdbx_strand_id
1 'polypeptide(L)'
;MPDDYAALVLIGGFGWATQVAERVVPIIRQAVERGKIVGAICNGASFMAKCGFLNSVRHTGNGLEQLQTWGSENYTNPAGYVNAQAVSDRRIVTANGSATLEFARELLLLLENDTPERIEMYYQFNKQGFCALSITSKSIKKQ
;
A
#
# COMPACT_ATOMS: atom_id res chain seq x y z
N MET A 1 17.18 -2.89 -12.51
CA MET A 1 16.81 -2.07 -11.34
C MET A 1 18.09 -1.51 -10.77
N PRO A 2 18.12 -0.24 -10.33
CA PRO A 2 19.26 0.27 -9.57
C PRO A 2 19.43 -0.54 -8.27
N ASP A 3 20.64 -0.60 -7.73
CA ASP A 3 20.92 -1.39 -6.53
C ASP A 3 20.49 -0.69 -5.23
N ASP A 4 20.26 0.62 -5.28
CA ASP A 4 20.15 1.52 -4.11
C ASP A 4 18.75 2.12 -3.88
N TYR A 5 17.69 1.52 -4.43
CA TYR A 5 16.32 2.01 -4.18
C TYR A 5 15.87 1.74 -2.72
N ALA A 6 15.05 2.66 -2.19
CA ALA A 6 14.47 2.57 -0.84
C ALA A 6 13.20 1.71 -0.79
N ALA A 7 12.32 1.85 -1.79
CA ALA A 7 11.04 1.14 -1.87
C ALA A 7 10.68 0.75 -3.31
N LEU A 8 9.90 -0.33 -3.44
CA LEU A 8 9.25 -0.74 -4.69
C LEU A 8 7.75 -0.52 -4.54
N VAL A 9 7.12 0.20 -5.48
CA VAL A 9 5.68 0.50 -5.44
C VAL A 9 4.97 -0.08 -6.66
N LEU A 10 4.03 -1.00 -6.41
CA LEU A 10 3.18 -1.67 -7.38
C LEU A 10 1.82 -0.98 -7.42
N ILE A 11 1.71 0.01 -8.30
CA ILE A 11 0.48 0.79 -8.51
C ILE A 11 -0.63 -0.02 -9.20
N GLY A 12 -1.88 0.34 -8.93
CA GLY A 12 -3.04 -0.32 -9.52
C GLY A 12 -3.13 -0.16 -11.04
N GLY A 13 -3.86 -1.07 -11.68
CA GLY A 13 -4.11 -1.03 -13.11
C GLY A 13 -4.49 -2.40 -13.66
N PHE A 14 -4.94 -2.44 -14.91
CA PHE A 14 -5.33 -3.70 -15.56
C PHE A 14 -4.14 -4.52 -16.07
N GLY A 15 -2.96 -3.90 -16.21
CA GLY A 15 -1.75 -4.56 -16.72
C GLY A 15 -1.31 -5.79 -15.92
N TRP A 16 -1.64 -5.86 -14.63
CA TRP A 16 -1.31 -7.01 -13.77
C TRP A 16 -1.97 -8.33 -14.17
N ALA A 17 -3.07 -8.28 -14.93
CA ALA A 17 -3.74 -9.49 -15.43
C ALA A 17 -3.04 -10.11 -16.65
N THR A 18 -2.08 -9.39 -17.25
CA THR A 18 -1.40 -9.82 -18.48
C THR A 18 -0.16 -10.64 -18.18
N GLN A 19 0.25 -11.49 -19.14
CA GLN A 19 1.45 -12.32 -18.99
C GLN A 19 2.75 -11.50 -18.89
N VAL A 20 2.79 -10.30 -19.46
CA VAL A 20 4.00 -9.43 -19.38
C VAL A 20 4.30 -9.02 -17.93
N ALA A 21 3.30 -8.97 -17.05
CA ALA A 21 3.47 -8.66 -15.63
C ALA A 21 4.33 -9.71 -14.90
N GLU A 22 4.39 -10.95 -15.38
CA GLU A 22 5.19 -12.02 -14.77
C GLU A 22 6.69 -11.69 -14.76
N ARG A 23 7.15 -10.82 -15.68
CA ARG A 23 8.53 -10.31 -15.69
C ARG A 23 8.89 -9.50 -14.44
N VAL A 24 7.90 -9.03 -13.68
CA VAL A 24 8.08 -8.25 -12.44
C VAL A 24 8.26 -9.14 -11.21
N VAL A 25 7.84 -10.42 -11.25
CA VAL A 25 7.95 -11.36 -10.13
C VAL A 25 9.36 -11.48 -9.55
N PRO A 26 10.44 -11.67 -10.35
CA PRO A 26 11.79 -11.73 -9.79
C PRO A 26 12.22 -10.42 -9.10
N ILE A 27 11.71 -9.27 -9.57
CA ILE A 27 12.00 -7.95 -8.96
C ILE A 27 11.34 -7.85 -7.59
N ILE A 28 10.07 -8.26 -7.48
CA ILE A 28 9.34 -8.28 -6.21
C ILE A 28 10.01 -9.23 -5.22
N ARG A 29 10.33 -10.45 -5.66
CA ARG A 29 11.00 -11.45 -4.83
C ARG A 29 12.31 -10.91 -4.26
N GLN A 30 13.15 -10.33 -5.11
CA GLN A 30 14.43 -9.73 -4.69
C GLN A 30 14.22 -8.59 -3.69
N ALA A 31 13.20 -7.74 -3.89
CA ALA A 31 12.88 -6.66 -2.95
C ALA A 31 12.49 -7.21 -1.56
N VAL A 32 11.60 -8.21 -1.52
CA VAL A 32 11.15 -8.86 -0.29
C VAL A 32 12.32 -9.56 0.42
N GLU A 33 13.12 -10.35 -0.29
CA GLU A 33 14.27 -11.08 0.27
C GLU A 33 15.35 -10.14 0.82
N ARG A 34 15.55 -8.98 0.19
CA ARG A 34 16.47 -7.93 0.68
C ARG A 34 15.86 -7.06 1.78
N GLY A 35 14.64 -7.35 2.23
CA GLY A 35 13.94 -6.58 3.25
C GLY A 35 13.67 -5.13 2.84
N LYS A 36 13.55 -4.85 1.53
CA LYS A 36 13.14 -3.54 1.01
C LYS A 36 11.65 -3.31 1.30
N ILE A 37 11.25 -2.05 1.33
CA ILE A 37 9.83 -1.70 1.46
C ILE A 37 9.13 -2.04 0.14
N VAL A 38 8.01 -2.75 0.22
CA VAL A 38 7.17 -3.08 -0.94
C VAL A 38 5.76 -2.57 -0.69
N GLY A 39 5.32 -1.60 -1.48
CA GLY A 39 3.94 -1.12 -1.49
C GLY A 39 3.16 -1.73 -2.65
N ALA A 40 1.94 -2.20 -2.43
CA ALA A 40 1.07 -2.68 -3.49
C ALA A 40 -0.38 -2.21 -3.26
N ILE A 41 -0.98 -1.54 -4.25
CA ILE A 41 -2.32 -0.97 -4.13
C ILE A 41 -3.24 -1.47 -5.24
N CYS A 42 -4.53 -1.67 -4.94
CA CYS A 42 -5.54 -2.13 -5.88
C CYS A 42 -5.10 -3.47 -6.52
N ASN A 43 -5.15 -3.61 -7.85
CA ASN A 43 -4.72 -4.82 -8.54
C ASN A 43 -3.22 -5.16 -8.35
N GLY A 44 -2.39 -4.20 -7.91
CA GLY A 44 -1.02 -4.51 -7.48
C GLY A 44 -1.01 -5.45 -6.28
N ALA A 45 -1.94 -5.27 -5.32
CA ALA A 45 -2.12 -6.18 -4.20
C ALA A 45 -2.68 -7.53 -4.66
N SER A 46 -3.63 -7.54 -5.60
CA SER A 46 -4.15 -8.78 -6.21
C SER A 46 -3.05 -9.57 -6.93
N PHE A 47 -2.11 -8.89 -7.59
CA PHE A 47 -0.94 -9.52 -8.20
C PHE A 47 0.01 -10.11 -7.14
N MET A 48 0.25 -9.40 -6.03
CA MET A 48 1.02 -9.94 -4.90
C MET A 48 0.38 -11.22 -4.34
N ALA A 49 -0.96 -11.29 -4.26
CA ALA A 49 -1.68 -12.50 -3.87
C ALA A 49 -1.49 -13.63 -4.89
N LYS A 50 -1.65 -13.35 -6.20
CA LYS A 50 -1.39 -14.30 -7.30
C LYS A 50 -0.01 -14.94 -7.21
N CYS A 51 1.00 -14.18 -6.77
CA CYS A 51 2.38 -14.63 -6.65
C CYS A 51 2.74 -15.20 -5.26
N GLY A 52 1.77 -15.29 -4.33
CA GLY A 52 1.97 -15.84 -2.99
C GLY A 52 2.73 -14.94 -2.01
N PHE A 53 3.03 -13.69 -2.38
CA PHE A 53 3.80 -12.77 -1.53
C PHE A 53 3.03 -12.27 -0.29
N LEU A 54 1.70 -12.45 -0.25
CA LEU A 54 0.86 -12.09 0.89
C LEU A 54 0.69 -13.22 1.92
N ASN A 55 1.27 -14.40 1.67
CA ASN A 55 0.98 -15.59 2.46
C ASN A 55 1.57 -15.58 3.89
N SER A 56 2.46 -14.65 4.18
CA SER A 56 3.17 -14.58 5.48
C SER A 56 2.98 -13.24 6.21
N VAL A 57 2.11 -12.37 5.70
CA VAL A 57 1.86 -11.03 6.25
C VAL A 57 0.37 -10.75 6.38
N ARG A 58 0.00 -9.90 7.33
CA ARG A 58 -1.30 -9.25 7.33
C ARG A 58 -1.39 -8.31 6.14
N HIS A 59 -2.54 -8.27 5.49
CA HIS A 59 -2.69 -7.52 4.26
C HIS A 59 -4.15 -7.13 4.00
N THR A 60 -4.36 -6.27 3.02
CA THR A 60 -5.67 -5.91 2.48
C THR A 60 -5.60 -5.76 0.96
N GLY A 61 -6.72 -5.40 0.33
CA GLY A 61 -6.84 -5.21 -1.11
C GLY A 61 -8.24 -4.71 -1.46
N ASN A 62 -8.65 -4.77 -2.73
CA ASN A 62 -10.01 -4.36 -3.11
C ASN A 62 -11.11 -5.26 -2.53
N GLY A 63 -10.74 -6.43 -2.00
CA GLY A 63 -11.64 -7.36 -1.33
C GLY A 63 -10.99 -8.73 -1.22
N LEU A 64 -11.31 -9.47 -0.15
CA LEU A 64 -10.80 -10.82 0.06
C LEU A 64 -11.13 -11.75 -1.12
N GLU A 65 -12.35 -11.70 -1.63
CA GLU A 65 -12.79 -12.52 -2.77
C GLU A 65 -11.96 -12.25 -4.04
N GLN A 66 -11.58 -10.99 -4.29
CA GLN A 66 -10.73 -10.66 -5.42
C GLN A 66 -9.32 -11.23 -5.23
N LEU A 67 -8.75 -11.16 -4.01
CA LEU A 67 -7.45 -11.78 -3.72
C LEU A 67 -7.50 -13.30 -3.86
N GLN A 68 -8.57 -13.95 -3.42
CA GLN A 68 -8.79 -15.39 -3.62
C GLN A 68 -8.93 -15.75 -5.11
N THR A 69 -9.63 -14.92 -5.88
CA THR A 69 -9.81 -15.14 -7.33
C THR A 69 -8.49 -15.03 -8.08
N TRP A 70 -7.69 -14.00 -7.79
CA TRP A 70 -6.39 -13.79 -8.43
C TRP A 70 -5.32 -14.77 -7.92
N GLY A 71 -5.36 -15.04 -6.63
CA GLY A 71 -4.48 -15.93 -5.90
C GLY A 71 -4.64 -17.39 -6.30
N SER A 72 -5.89 -17.84 -6.42
CA SER A 72 -6.24 -19.25 -6.56
C SER A 72 -5.43 -20.10 -5.57
N GLU A 73 -4.82 -21.18 -6.01
CA GLU A 73 -3.99 -22.07 -5.18
C GLU A 73 -2.74 -21.39 -4.58
N ASN A 74 -2.26 -20.29 -5.18
CA ASN A 74 -1.07 -19.58 -4.71
C ASN A 74 -1.35 -18.66 -3.52
N TYR A 75 -2.61 -18.33 -3.23
CA TYR A 75 -2.98 -17.51 -2.08
C TYR A 75 -3.55 -18.37 -0.95
N THR A 76 -2.74 -18.58 0.07
CA THR A 76 -3.01 -19.55 1.15
C THR A 76 -3.28 -18.90 2.49
N ASN A 77 -3.40 -17.57 2.54
CA ASN A 77 -3.50 -16.80 3.79
C ASN A 77 -4.77 -15.93 3.90
N PRO A 78 -5.99 -16.46 3.69
CA PRO A 78 -7.22 -15.70 3.89
C PRO A 78 -7.37 -15.20 5.33
N ALA A 79 -6.83 -15.91 6.32
CA ALA A 79 -6.86 -15.51 7.72
C ALA A 79 -6.02 -14.25 8.03
N GLY A 80 -5.03 -13.94 7.18
CA GLY A 80 -4.23 -12.71 7.29
C GLY A 80 -4.89 -11.48 6.68
N TYR A 81 -6.03 -11.63 6.00
CA TYR A 81 -6.75 -10.50 5.43
C TYR A 81 -7.38 -9.62 6.52
N VAL A 82 -7.18 -8.31 6.38
CA VAL A 82 -7.77 -7.29 7.25
C VAL A 82 -8.66 -6.39 6.41
N ASN A 83 -9.90 -6.21 6.84
CA ASN A 83 -10.83 -5.27 6.20
C ASN A 83 -10.51 -3.82 6.63
N ALA A 84 -9.56 -3.19 5.93
CA ALA A 84 -9.08 -1.84 6.20
C ALA A 84 -8.67 -1.12 4.90
N GLN A 85 -8.48 0.20 4.95
CA GLN A 85 -8.06 0.98 3.78
C GLN A 85 -6.64 0.61 3.32
N ALA A 86 -5.70 0.56 4.27
CA ALA A 86 -4.34 0.13 4.07
C ALA A 86 -3.87 -0.70 5.27
N VAL A 87 -2.92 -1.61 5.04
CA VAL A 87 -2.30 -2.46 6.06
C VAL A 87 -0.80 -2.49 5.82
N SER A 88 -0.02 -2.23 6.87
CA SER A 88 1.43 -2.36 6.88
C SER A 88 1.82 -3.53 7.78
N ASP A 89 2.59 -4.48 7.25
CA ASP A 89 3.16 -5.59 8.00
C ASP A 89 4.49 -6.06 7.37
N ARG A 90 5.52 -6.26 8.19
CA ARG A 90 6.87 -6.70 7.78
C ARG A 90 7.42 -5.97 6.54
N ARG A 91 7.30 -4.63 6.51
CA ARG A 91 7.73 -3.76 5.39
C ARG A 91 6.95 -3.93 4.08
N ILE A 92 5.86 -4.68 4.09
CA ILE A 92 4.91 -4.77 2.99
C ILE A 92 3.68 -3.91 3.35
N VAL A 93 3.36 -2.95 2.48
CA VAL A 93 2.14 -2.15 2.59
C VAL A 93 1.18 -2.59 1.50
N THR A 94 -0.04 -2.94 1.87
CA THR A 94 -1.12 -3.23 0.92
C THR A 94 -2.28 -2.28 1.13
N ALA A 95 -3.01 -1.94 0.07
CA ALA A 95 -4.14 -1.04 0.12
C ALA A 95 -5.18 -1.33 -0.96
N ASN A 96 -6.43 -0.96 -0.70
CA ASN A 96 -7.47 -0.96 -1.74
C ASN A 96 -7.36 0.28 -2.65
N GLY A 97 -8.00 0.25 -3.82
CA GLY A 97 -7.87 1.31 -4.82
C GLY A 97 -8.40 2.70 -4.41
N SER A 98 -9.23 2.78 -3.38
CA SER A 98 -9.73 4.07 -2.85
C SER A 98 -8.81 4.69 -1.80
N ALA A 99 -7.83 3.93 -1.32
CA ALA A 99 -7.02 4.25 -0.14
C ALA A 99 -5.67 4.89 -0.48
N THR A 100 -5.61 5.77 -1.49
CA THR A 100 -4.34 6.34 -1.96
C THR A 100 -3.62 7.15 -0.88
N LEU A 101 -4.37 7.89 -0.05
CA LEU A 101 -3.81 8.68 1.05
C LEU A 101 -3.33 7.80 2.21
N GLU A 102 -4.12 6.79 2.60
CA GLU A 102 -3.72 5.85 3.64
C GLU A 102 -2.50 5.03 3.20
N PHE A 103 -2.46 4.60 1.94
CA PHE A 103 -1.31 3.91 1.35
C PHE A 103 -0.04 4.77 1.38
N ALA A 104 -0.14 6.04 0.97
CA ALA A 104 0.98 6.97 1.03
C ALA A 104 1.47 7.18 2.47
N ARG A 105 0.55 7.36 3.42
CA ARG A 105 0.87 7.51 4.85
C ARG A 105 1.68 6.33 5.38
N GLU A 106 1.24 5.10 5.13
CA GLU A 106 1.95 3.89 5.59
C GLU A 106 3.35 3.76 4.98
N LEU A 107 3.50 4.10 3.69
CA LEU A 107 4.82 4.12 3.04
C LEU A 107 5.73 5.20 3.63
N LEU A 108 5.23 6.41 3.88
CA LEU A 108 6.01 7.49 4.48
C LEU A 108 6.48 7.14 5.89
N LEU A 109 5.65 6.45 6.68
CA LEU A 109 6.03 5.96 8.01
C LEU A 109 7.16 4.93 7.92
N LEU A 110 7.09 3.96 7.01
CA LEU A 110 8.14 2.96 6.83
C LEU A 110 9.44 3.54 6.27
N LEU A 111 9.34 4.57 5.42
CA LEU A 111 10.48 5.28 4.86
C LEU A 111 11.14 6.22 5.87
N GLU A 112 10.53 6.44 7.03
CA GLU A 112 10.97 7.41 8.04
C GLU A 112 11.17 8.80 7.41
N ASN A 113 10.29 9.17 6.49
CA ASN A 113 10.44 10.39 5.69
C ASN A 113 10.39 11.66 6.54
N ASP A 114 9.66 11.64 7.65
CA ASP A 114 9.55 12.72 8.62
C ASP A 114 9.09 12.13 9.98
N THR A 115 8.88 12.96 11.01
CA THR A 115 8.31 12.50 12.27
C THR A 115 6.88 11.97 12.08
N PRO A 116 6.43 10.98 12.88
CA PRO A 116 5.07 10.44 12.78
C PRO A 116 3.98 11.52 12.85
N GLU A 117 4.19 12.57 13.66
CA GLU A 117 3.25 13.69 13.82
C GLU A 117 3.14 14.53 12.54
N ARG A 118 4.27 14.75 11.85
CA ARG A 118 4.29 15.52 10.59
C ARG A 118 3.69 14.71 9.43
N ILE A 119 3.91 13.40 9.41
CA ILE A 119 3.25 12.49 8.46
C ILE A 119 1.74 12.45 8.71
N GLU A 120 1.30 12.40 9.97
CA GLU A 120 -0.11 12.46 10.32
C GLU A 120 -0.74 13.81 9.93
N MET A 121 -0.05 14.91 10.18
CA MET A 121 -0.49 16.25 9.75
C MET A 121 -0.63 16.35 8.22
N TYR A 122 0.33 15.80 7.46
CA TYR A 122 0.23 15.68 6.01
C TYR A 122 -1.01 14.89 5.59
N TYR A 123 -1.25 13.73 6.22
CA TYR A 123 -2.41 12.90 5.93
C TYR A 123 -3.72 13.64 6.19
N GLN A 124 -3.89 14.23 7.38
CA GLN A 124 -5.09 14.97 7.75
C GLN A 124 -5.33 16.17 6.85
N PHE A 125 -4.28 16.92 6.50
CA PHE A 125 -4.38 18.05 5.58
C PHE A 125 -4.92 17.63 4.21
N ASN A 126 -4.39 16.55 3.62
CA ASN A 126 -4.84 16.06 2.32
C ASN A 126 -6.22 15.40 2.40
N LYS A 127 -6.56 14.76 3.52
CA LYS A 127 -7.84 14.09 3.72
C LYS A 127 -9.00 15.08 3.88
N GLN A 128 -8.77 16.17 4.62
CA GLN A 128 -9.80 17.18 4.92
C GLN A 128 -9.83 18.29 3.85
N GLY A 129 -8.72 18.52 3.17
CA GLY A 129 -8.59 19.52 2.12
C GLY A 129 -8.31 20.93 2.64
N PHE A 130 -7.64 21.73 1.79
CA PHE A 130 -7.19 23.08 2.13
C PHE A 130 -8.35 24.01 2.53
N CYS A 131 -9.46 24.00 1.79
CA CYS A 131 -10.56 24.93 2.02
C CYS A 131 -11.21 24.72 3.40
N ALA A 132 -11.46 23.47 3.78
CA ALA A 132 -12.07 23.14 5.07
C ALA A 132 -11.18 23.59 6.25
N LEU A 133 -9.88 23.33 6.18
CA LEU A 133 -8.93 23.68 7.24
C LEU A 133 -8.60 25.19 7.29
N SER A 134 -8.63 25.87 6.15
CA SER A 134 -8.35 27.31 6.08
C SER A 134 -9.42 28.17 6.77
N ILE A 135 -10.67 27.72 6.79
CA ILE A 135 -11.79 28.44 7.44
C ILE A 135 -11.68 28.35 8.96
N THR A 136 -11.33 27.18 9.50
CA THR A 136 -11.19 26.95 10.95
C THR A 136 -10.08 27.81 11.56
N SER A 137 -8.97 28.01 10.83
CA SER A 137 -7.86 28.87 11.28
C SER A 137 -8.21 30.36 11.40
N LYS A 138 -9.20 30.85 10.64
CA LYS A 138 -9.66 32.24 10.72
C LYS A 138 -10.60 32.50 11.90
N SER A 139 -11.36 31.49 12.33
CA SER A 139 -12.26 31.64 13.50
C SER A 139 -11.52 31.65 14.84
N ILE A 140 -10.32 31.06 14.92
CA ILE A 140 -9.53 31.02 16.16
C ILE A 140 -8.78 32.35 16.42
N LYS A 141 -8.59 33.19 15.39
CA LYS A 141 -7.98 34.53 15.55
C LYS A 141 -8.98 35.64 15.92
N LYS A 142 -10.16 35.29 16.44
CA LYS A 142 -11.23 36.25 16.82
C LYS A 142 -11.56 36.26 18.32
N GLN A 143 -10.65 35.80 19.18
CA GLN A 143 -10.68 36.05 20.62
C GLN A 143 -9.40 36.73 21.08
#